data_AF-G7WGW1-F1
#
_entry.id   AF-G7WGW1-F1
#
_cell.length_a   1.000
_cell.length_b   1.000
_cell.length_c   1.000
_cell.angle_alpha   90.00
_cell.angle_beta   90.00
_cell.angle_gamma   90.00
#
_symmetry.space_group_name_H-M   'P 1'
#
loop_
_entity.id
_entity.type
_entity.pdbx_description
1 polymer ?
#
loop_
_entity_poly.entity_id
_entity_poly.type
_entity_poly.pdbx_seq_one_letter_code
_entity_poly.pdbx_strand_id
1 'polypeptide(L)'
;MTNRRILLISLVGFVIFGVLLGGKLIYQKQWVDVSILSQSQQIPGVVSAEVVNKNNVKEMDVTTDNLTNLRQASQALVKLADNIPIRFLDHRNESLEKLFGQMQFAIQEGIAVGNFTNMEESLRTQAEKEGVQLELEMDNEAIYLILNQGQAQLIEVIERKGQDEFLSSEKE
;
A
#
# COMPACT_ATOMS: atom_id res chain seq x y z
N MET A 1 43.32 -20.05 -39.42
CA MET A 1 42.36 -18.97 -39.77
C MET A 1 40.98 -19.15 -39.10
N THR A 2 40.50 -20.39 -38.93
CA THR A 2 39.18 -20.71 -38.32
C THR A 2 39.05 -20.32 -36.84
N ASN A 3 40.08 -20.59 -36.02
CA ASN A 3 40.03 -20.33 -34.58
C ASN A 3 39.88 -18.83 -34.23
N ARG A 4 40.48 -17.93 -35.02
CA ARG A 4 40.39 -16.48 -34.82
C ARG A 4 39.00 -15.93 -35.16
N ARG A 5 38.31 -16.54 -36.13
CA ARG A 5 36.92 -16.16 -36.49
C ARG A 5 35.94 -16.63 -35.42
N ILE A 6 36.13 -17.85 -34.88
CA ILE A 6 35.30 -18.37 -33.78
C ILE A 6 35.48 -17.52 -32.50
N LEU A 7 36.72 -17.13 -32.19
CA LEU A 7 37.00 -16.24 -31.05
C LEU A 7 36.31 -14.87 -31.19
N LEU A 8 36.36 -14.27 -32.38
CA LEU A 8 35.69 -13.00 -32.66
C LEU A 8 34.16 -13.10 -32.57
N ILE A 9 33.57 -14.17 -33.13
CA ILE A 9 32.12 -14.39 -33.07
C ILE A 9 31.66 -14.62 -31.62
N SER A 10 32.43 -15.39 -30.84
CA SER A 10 32.13 -15.64 -29.43
C SER A 10 32.22 -14.35 -28.59
N LEU A 11 33.25 -13.52 -28.83
CA LEU A 11 33.41 -12.23 -28.17
C LEU A 11 32.23 -11.28 -28.46
N VAL A 12 31.84 -11.16 -29.73
CA VAL A 12 30.70 -10.31 -30.13
C VAL A 12 29.39 -10.85 -29.54
N GLY A 13 29.19 -12.16 -29.55
CA GLY A 13 28.03 -12.80 -28.91
C GLY A 13 27.96 -12.51 -27.41
N PHE A 14 29.09 -12.57 -26.71
CA PHE A 14 29.17 -12.28 -25.28
C PHE A 14 28.90 -10.81 -24.96
N VAL A 15 29.38 -9.88 -25.80
CA VAL A 15 29.10 -8.44 -25.66
C VAL A 15 27.61 -8.16 -25.86
N ILE A 16 26.99 -8.73 -26.91
CA ILE A 16 25.56 -8.56 -27.16
C ILE A 16 24.74 -9.16 -26.00
N PHE A 17 25.11 -10.35 -25.51
CA PHE A 17 24.45 -10.98 -24.37
C PHE A 17 24.58 -10.14 -23.10
N GLY A 18 25.77 -9.57 -22.85
CA GLY A 18 26.02 -8.67 -21.73
C GLY A 18 25.20 -7.37 -21.81
N VAL A 19 25.07 -6.78 -22.99
CA VAL A 19 24.23 -5.59 -23.23
C VAL A 19 22.75 -5.90 -23.05
N LEU A 20 22.28 -7.05 -23.54
CA LEU A 20 20.88 -7.47 -23.38
C LEU A 20 20.54 -7.78 -21.91
N LEU A 21 21.43 -8.46 -21.17
CA LEU A 21 21.24 -8.70 -19.74
C LEU A 21 21.32 -7.39 -18.93
N GLY A 22 22.33 -6.57 -19.20
CA GLY A 22 22.52 -5.28 -18.52
C GLY A 22 21.35 -4.33 -18.75
N GLY A 23 20.88 -4.24 -20.01
CA GLY A 23 19.70 -3.46 -20.38
C GLY A 23 18.43 -3.97 -19.69
N LYS A 24 18.22 -5.29 -19.61
CA LYS A 24 17.06 -5.89 -18.93
C LYS A 24 17.05 -5.58 -17.42
N LEU A 25 18.20 -5.67 -16.76
CA LEU A 25 18.31 -5.40 -15.32
C LEU A 25 18.06 -3.93 -14.97
N ILE A 26 18.58 -3.00 -15.79
CA ILE A 26 18.36 -1.56 -15.62
C ILE A 26 16.90 -1.19 -15.90
N TYR A 27 16.33 -1.75 -16.97
CA TYR A 27 14.94 -1.49 -17.36
C TYR A 27 13.94 -1.97 -16.30
N GLN A 28 14.14 -3.15 -15.73
CA GLN A 28 13.19 -3.69 -14.74
C GLN A 28 13.23 -2.97 -13.40
N LYS A 29 14.40 -2.50 -12.95
CA LYS A 29 14.52 -1.89 -11.62
C LYS A 29 14.17 -0.41 -11.62
N GLN A 30 14.63 0.35 -12.62
CA GLN A 30 14.59 1.81 -12.53
C GLN A 30 13.38 2.46 -13.21
N TRP A 31 12.71 1.76 -14.15
CA TRP A 31 11.51 2.30 -14.81
C TRP A 31 10.22 1.98 -14.05
N VAL A 32 10.15 0.83 -13.37
CA VAL A 32 8.97 0.42 -12.59
C VAL A 32 8.76 1.38 -11.41
N ASP A 33 9.81 1.64 -10.64
CA ASP A 33 9.74 2.55 -9.48
C ASP A 33 9.34 3.98 -9.89
N VAL A 34 9.88 4.50 -11.01
CA VAL A 34 9.55 5.85 -11.51
C VAL A 34 8.11 5.94 -12.02
N SER A 35 7.61 4.89 -12.68
CA SER A 35 6.22 4.85 -13.16
C SER A 35 5.23 4.76 -12.00
N ILE A 36 5.48 3.89 -11.03
CA ILE A 36 4.64 3.74 -9.84
C ILE A 36 4.59 5.05 -9.07
N LEU A 37 5.75 5.67 -8.81
CA LEU A 37 5.84 6.96 -8.12
C LEU A 37 5.02 8.06 -8.84
N SER A 38 5.16 8.19 -10.17
CA SER A 38 4.46 9.24 -10.92
C SER A 38 2.94 9.05 -11.00
N GLN A 39 2.46 7.80 -10.94
CA GLN A 39 1.05 7.48 -11.00
C GLN A 39 0.41 7.53 -9.62
N SER A 40 1.12 7.12 -8.57
CA SER A 40 0.64 7.18 -7.20
C SER A 40 0.47 8.61 -6.70
N GLN A 41 1.38 9.53 -7.07
CA GLN A 41 1.27 10.96 -6.73
C GLN A 41 0.06 11.68 -7.34
N GLN A 42 -0.63 11.07 -8.31
CA GLN A 42 -1.88 11.60 -8.85
C GLN A 42 -3.07 11.31 -7.93
N ILE A 43 -2.91 10.38 -6.98
CA ILE A 43 -3.90 10.04 -5.97
C ILE A 43 -3.78 11.09 -4.85
N PRO A 44 -4.84 11.88 -4.57
CA PRO A 44 -4.79 12.91 -3.56
C PRO A 44 -4.37 12.34 -2.20
N GLY A 45 -3.35 12.92 -1.57
CA GLY A 45 -2.85 12.51 -0.25
C GLY A 45 -1.85 11.35 -0.25
N VAL A 46 -1.46 10.83 -1.42
CA VAL A 46 -0.32 9.91 -1.56
C VAL A 46 0.94 10.72 -1.91
N VAL A 47 1.97 10.59 -1.09
CA VAL A 47 3.26 11.29 -1.25
C VAL A 47 4.21 10.48 -2.14
N SER A 48 4.29 9.18 -1.88
CA SER A 48 5.10 8.24 -2.64
C SER A 48 4.53 6.83 -2.55
N ALA A 49 4.90 5.99 -3.51
CA ALA A 49 4.66 4.56 -3.47
C ALA A 49 5.89 3.84 -4.03
N GLU A 50 6.46 2.91 -3.25
CA GLU A 50 7.71 2.24 -3.58
C GLU A 50 7.60 0.74 -3.31
N VAL A 51 8.12 -0.09 -4.21
CA VAL A 51 8.16 -1.54 -3.99
C VAL A 51 9.43 -1.90 -3.23
N VAL A 52 9.25 -2.31 -1.99
CA VAL A 52 10.34 -2.73 -1.10
C VAL A 52 10.39 -4.25 -0.97
N ASN A 53 11.54 -4.77 -0.54
CA ASN A 53 11.69 -6.18 -0.22
C ASN A 53 12.05 -6.30 1.25
N LYS A 54 11.05 -6.59 2.09
CA LYS A 54 11.17 -6.71 3.54
C LYS A 54 11.04 -8.19 3.90
N ASN A 55 12.00 -8.73 4.64
CA ASN A 55 12.01 -10.14 5.07
C ASN A 55 11.80 -11.16 3.93
N ASN A 56 12.34 -10.87 2.75
CA ASN A 56 12.27 -11.74 1.57
C ASN A 56 10.85 -11.83 0.94
N VAL A 57 9.96 -10.89 1.28
CA VAL A 57 8.64 -10.68 0.69
C VAL A 57 8.61 -9.30 0.04
N LYS A 58 8.06 -9.20 -1.17
CA LYS A 58 7.82 -7.90 -1.82
C LYS A 58 6.53 -7.29 -1.29
N GLU A 59 6.60 -6.03 -0.89
CA GLU A 59 5.45 -5.22 -0.51
C GLU A 59 5.60 -3.83 -1.14
N MET A 60 4.49 -3.11 -1.30
CA MET A 60 4.47 -1.72 -1.74
C MET A 60 4.20 -0.82 -0.55
N ASP A 61 5.20 -0.05 -0.16
CA ASP A 61 5.06 0.97 0.88
C ASP A 61 4.50 2.24 0.25
N VAL A 62 3.40 2.74 0.79
CA VAL A 62 2.70 3.93 0.32
C VAL A 62 2.73 4.98 1.42
N THR A 63 3.60 5.98 1.28
CA THR A 63 3.65 7.12 2.20
C THR A 63 2.50 8.07 1.90
N THR A 64 1.82 8.49 2.96
CA THR A 64 0.62 9.33 2.88
C THR A 64 0.76 10.60 3.69
N ASP A 65 0.10 11.65 3.23
CA ASP A 65 -0.02 12.93 3.93
C ASP A 65 -1.43 13.48 3.71
N ASN A 66 -2.22 13.50 4.79
CA ASN A 66 -3.62 13.94 4.76
C ASN A 66 -4.46 13.23 3.67
N LEU A 67 -4.35 11.89 3.60
CA LEU A 67 -5.15 11.07 2.68
C LEU A 67 -6.65 11.22 2.98
N THR A 68 -7.46 11.21 1.92
CA THR A 68 -8.93 11.21 1.98
C THR A 68 -9.48 10.28 0.90
N ASN A 69 -10.72 9.84 1.03
CA ASN A 69 -11.37 8.89 0.12
C ASN A 69 -10.56 7.60 -0.02
N LEU A 70 -10.20 6.99 1.12
CA LEU A 70 -9.30 5.83 1.20
C LEU A 70 -9.72 4.72 0.25
N ARG A 71 -11.02 4.44 0.12
CA ARG A 71 -11.54 3.42 -0.80
C ARG A 71 -11.10 3.67 -2.25
N GLN A 72 -11.23 4.90 -2.74
CA GLN A 72 -10.84 5.24 -4.10
C GLN A 72 -9.32 5.16 -4.27
N ALA A 73 -8.55 5.64 -3.29
CA ALA A 73 -7.09 5.56 -3.29
C ALA A 73 -6.62 4.09 -3.33
N SER A 74 -7.16 3.24 -2.45
CA SER A 74 -6.90 1.79 -2.42
C SER A 74 -7.20 1.11 -3.76
N GLN A 75 -8.36 1.39 -4.37
CA GLN A 75 -8.71 0.82 -5.67
C GLN A 75 -7.78 1.24 -6.81
N ALA A 76 -7.23 2.45 -6.76
CA ALA A 76 -6.23 2.91 -7.70
C ALA A 76 -4.88 2.23 -7.44
N LEU A 77 -4.45 2.15 -6.18
CA LEU A 77 -3.18 1.53 -5.77
C LEU A 77 -3.14 0.03 -6.09
N VAL A 78 -4.22 -0.73 -5.85
CA VAL A 78 -4.28 -2.17 -6.19
C VAL A 78 -4.02 -2.40 -7.69
N LYS A 79 -4.52 -1.52 -8.56
CA LYS A 79 -4.25 -1.60 -10.00
C LYS A 79 -2.80 -1.31 -10.35
N LEU A 80 -2.13 -0.45 -9.57
CA LEU A 80 -0.71 -0.13 -9.73
C LEU A 80 0.20 -1.24 -9.15
N ALA A 81 -0.28 -1.94 -8.13
CA ALA A 81 0.49 -2.91 -7.37
C ALA A 81 0.75 -4.24 -8.07
N ASP A 82 -0.11 -4.60 -9.03
CA ASP A 82 0.03 -5.86 -9.77
C ASP A 82 0.22 -7.09 -8.86
N ASN A 83 -0.67 -7.24 -7.86
CA ASN A 83 -0.66 -8.31 -6.83
C ASN A 83 0.49 -8.23 -5.81
N ILE A 84 1.16 -7.09 -5.68
CA ILE A 84 2.07 -6.82 -4.55
C ILE A 84 1.23 -6.29 -3.38
N PRO A 85 1.29 -6.90 -2.18
CA PRO A 85 0.60 -6.39 -1.01
C PRO A 85 0.99 -4.95 -0.69
N ILE A 86 0.02 -4.12 -0.34
CA ILE A 86 0.19 -2.69 -0.08
C ILE A 86 0.24 -2.45 1.43
N ARG A 87 1.19 -1.64 1.88
CA ARG A 87 1.25 -1.13 3.25
C ARG A 87 1.19 0.38 3.21
N PHE A 88 0.24 0.96 3.94
CA PHE A 88 0.25 2.41 4.14
C PHE A 88 1.24 2.77 5.24
N LEU A 89 2.04 3.80 4.97
CA LEU A 89 2.88 4.49 5.94
C LEU A 89 2.21 5.81 6.28
N ASP A 90 1.72 5.91 7.51
CA ASP A 90 0.98 7.07 8.01
C ASP A 90 1.72 7.76 9.16
N HIS A 91 1.17 8.88 9.61
CA HIS A 91 1.73 9.69 10.68
C HIS A 91 0.87 9.59 11.96
N ARG A 92 0.55 8.35 12.37
CA ARG A 92 -0.22 8.06 13.58
C ARG A 92 0.50 8.50 14.86
N ASN A 93 -0.30 8.82 15.87
CA ASN A 93 0.16 9.07 17.23
C ASN A 93 -0.40 8.00 18.19
N GLU A 94 0.13 7.96 19.42
CA GLU A 94 -0.27 6.97 20.43
C GLU A 94 -1.77 7.04 20.78
N SER A 95 -2.38 8.23 20.70
CA SER A 95 -3.82 8.42 20.96
C SER A 95 -4.67 7.72 19.88
N LEU A 96 -4.30 7.88 18.61
CA LEU A 96 -4.97 7.24 17.49
C LEU A 96 -4.79 5.72 17.52
N GLU A 97 -3.59 5.24 17.83
CA GLU A 97 -3.32 3.80 17.99
C GLU A 97 -4.19 3.18 19.09
N LYS A 98 -4.27 3.85 20.25
CA LYS A 98 -5.09 3.38 21.37
C LYS A 98 -6.57 3.37 21.02
N LEU A 99 -7.06 4.43 20.36
CA LEU A 99 -8.45 4.52 19.92
C LEU A 99 -8.77 3.42 18.90
N PHE A 100 -7.91 3.24 17.90
CA PHE A 100 -8.08 2.18 16.91
C PHE A 100 -8.11 0.80 17.56
N GLY A 101 -7.23 0.53 18.54
CA GLY A 101 -7.24 -0.71 19.31
C GLY A 101 -8.56 -0.99 20.03
N GLN A 102 -9.27 0.05 20.50
CA GLN A 102 -10.61 -0.09 21.08
C GLN A 102 -11.69 -0.32 20.01
N MET A 103 -11.57 0.37 18.88
CA MET A 103 -12.48 0.25 17.74
C MET A 103 -12.45 -1.15 17.13
N GLN A 104 -11.32 -1.87 17.21
CA GLN A 104 -11.19 -3.22 16.68
C GLN A 104 -12.29 -4.18 17.16
N PHE A 105 -12.75 -4.08 18.40
CA PHE A 105 -13.82 -4.97 18.89
C PHE A 105 -15.12 -4.82 18.08
N ALA A 106 -15.55 -3.58 17.85
CA ALA A 106 -16.74 -3.29 17.07
C ALA A 106 -16.55 -3.68 15.59
N ILE A 107 -15.36 -3.46 15.04
CA ILE A 107 -15.01 -3.87 13.67
C ILE A 107 -15.12 -5.38 13.52
N GLN A 108 -14.47 -6.13 14.41
CA GLN A 108 -14.47 -7.60 14.35
C GLN A 108 -15.86 -8.19 14.59
N GLU A 109 -16.65 -7.62 15.50
CA GLU A 109 -18.05 -8.01 15.69
C GLU A 109 -18.89 -7.72 14.44
N GLY A 110 -18.72 -6.54 13.83
CA GLY A 110 -19.38 -6.16 12.58
C GLY A 110 -19.07 -7.13 11.45
N ILE A 111 -17.80 -7.53 11.29
CA ILE A 111 -17.38 -8.54 10.31
C ILE A 111 -17.98 -9.91 10.60
N ALA A 112 -17.96 -10.36 11.86
CA ALA A 112 -18.39 -11.70 12.24
C ALA A 112 -19.91 -11.90 12.19
N VAL A 113 -20.68 -10.87 12.59
CA VAL A 113 -22.14 -10.94 12.73
C VAL A 113 -22.87 -10.26 11.56
N GLY A 114 -22.16 -9.44 10.77
CA GLY A 114 -22.72 -8.67 9.67
C GLY A 114 -23.46 -7.39 10.10
N ASN A 115 -23.33 -6.99 11.37
CA ASN A 115 -24.02 -5.83 11.92
C ASN A 115 -23.24 -4.52 11.72
N PHE A 116 -23.05 -4.14 10.45
CA PHE A 116 -22.20 -3.00 10.07
C PHE A 116 -22.76 -1.63 10.46
N THR A 117 -24.10 -1.49 10.55
CA THR A 117 -24.71 -0.22 10.99
C THR A 117 -24.38 0.08 12.46
N ASN A 118 -24.48 -0.93 13.33
CA ASN A 118 -24.13 -0.74 14.74
C ASN A 118 -22.61 -0.55 14.93
N MET A 119 -21.79 -1.22 14.10
CA MET A 119 -20.36 -0.97 14.05
C MET A 119 -20.09 0.50 13.73
N GLU A 120 -20.66 1.05 12.66
CA GLU A 120 -20.50 2.45 12.29
C GLU A 120 -20.88 3.41 13.43
N GLU A 121 -22.05 3.23 14.04
CA GLU A 121 -22.52 4.07 15.14
C GLU A 121 -21.55 4.03 16.34
N SER A 122 -21.08 2.82 16.70
CA SER A 122 -20.12 2.62 17.79
C SER A 122 -18.78 3.31 17.49
N LEU A 123 -18.26 3.17 16.27
CA LEU A 123 -17.00 3.80 15.87
C LEU A 123 -17.10 5.32 15.87
N ARG A 124 -18.18 5.89 15.31
CA ARG A 124 -18.42 7.34 15.33
C ARG A 124 -18.49 7.87 16.76
N THR A 125 -19.23 7.19 17.63
CA THR A 125 -19.34 7.56 19.05
C THR A 125 -17.99 7.53 19.77
N GLN A 126 -17.14 6.53 19.50
CA GLN A 126 -15.80 6.44 20.08
C GLN A 126 -14.89 7.56 19.58
N ALA A 127 -14.92 7.86 18.28
CA ALA A 127 -14.13 8.95 17.68
C ALA A 127 -14.53 10.32 18.24
N GLU A 128 -15.84 10.61 18.31
CA GLU A 128 -16.37 11.88 18.82
C GLU A 128 -15.97 12.15 20.27
N LYS A 129 -15.97 11.11 21.12
CA LYS A 129 -15.56 11.22 22.53
C LYS A 129 -14.11 11.68 22.70
N GLU A 130 -13.23 11.28 21.78
CA GLU A 130 -11.80 11.61 21.79
C GLU A 130 -11.48 12.82 20.90
N GLY A 131 -12.49 13.48 20.32
CA GLY A 131 -12.32 14.62 19.41
C GLY A 131 -11.59 14.26 18.11
N VAL A 132 -11.69 13.00 17.68
CA VAL A 132 -11.07 12.46 16.47
C VAL A 132 -12.09 12.46 15.33
N GLN A 133 -11.68 12.87 14.14
CA GLN A 133 -12.52 12.79 12.95
C GLN A 133 -12.39 11.39 12.33
N LEU A 134 -13.52 10.74 12.08
CA LEU A 134 -13.59 9.41 11.47
C LEU A 134 -14.16 9.50 10.05
N GLU A 135 -13.36 9.07 9.07
CA GLU A 135 -13.83 8.70 7.74
C GLU A 135 -13.95 7.17 7.69
N LEU A 136 -15.15 6.68 7.38
CA LEU A 136 -15.45 5.25 7.33
C LEU A 136 -16.21 4.96 6.05
N GLU A 137 -15.65 4.10 5.21
CA GLU A 137 -16.29 3.55 4.03
C GLU A 137 -16.18 2.02 4.05
N MET A 138 -17.04 1.35 3.30
CA MET A 138 -16.99 -0.11 3.16
C MET A 138 -17.51 -0.51 1.79
N ASP A 139 -16.95 -1.58 1.24
CA ASP A 139 -17.53 -2.31 0.13
C ASP A 139 -17.53 -3.83 0.37
N ASN A 140 -17.67 -4.61 -0.69
CA ASN A 140 -17.73 -6.07 -0.60
C ASN A 140 -16.39 -6.71 -0.24
N GLU A 141 -15.28 -5.98 -0.37
CA GLU A 141 -13.92 -6.49 -0.22
C GLU A 141 -13.29 -6.04 1.09
N ALA A 142 -13.47 -4.77 1.48
CA ALA A 142 -12.83 -4.22 2.68
C ALA A 142 -13.66 -3.15 3.40
N ILE A 143 -13.24 -2.87 4.64
CA ILE A 143 -13.59 -1.69 5.42
C ILE A 143 -12.41 -0.73 5.35
N TYR A 144 -12.68 0.53 5.05
CA TYR A 144 -11.70 1.60 4.87
C TYR A 144 -11.89 2.62 5.99
N LEU A 145 -10.86 2.83 6.80
CA LEU A 145 -10.92 3.66 7.99
C LEU A 145 -9.78 4.68 7.99
N ILE A 146 -10.12 5.96 8.16
CA ILE A 146 -9.17 7.02 8.47
C ILE A 146 -9.58 7.69 9.79
N LEU A 147 -8.61 7.84 10.69
CA LEU A 147 -8.73 8.67 11.89
C LEU A 147 -7.83 9.88 11.77
N ASN A 148 -8.40 11.09 11.90
CA ASN A 148 -7.64 12.34 11.88
C ASN A 148 -7.70 13.04 13.24
N GLN A 149 -6.54 13.45 13.76
CA GLN A 149 -6.41 14.23 14.98
C GLN A 149 -5.32 15.31 14.82
N GLY A 150 -5.74 16.53 14.50
CA GLY A 150 -4.80 17.62 14.21
C GLY A 150 -3.97 17.32 12.96
N GLN A 151 -2.66 17.19 13.13
CA GLN A 151 -1.74 16.76 12.06
C GLN A 151 -1.45 15.26 12.08
N ALA A 152 -2.05 14.47 12.98
CA ALA A 152 -1.88 13.02 13.01
C ALA A 152 -2.99 12.33 12.20
N GLN A 153 -2.64 11.29 11.46
CA GLN A 153 -3.56 10.48 10.67
C GLN A 153 -3.20 9.00 10.86
N LEU A 154 -4.23 8.18 11.09
CA LEU A 154 -4.12 6.72 11.10
C LEU A 154 -5.02 6.18 10.00
N ILE A 155 -4.44 5.36 9.12
CA ILE A 155 -5.12 4.73 7.99
C ILE A 155 -5.13 3.23 8.23
N GLU A 156 -6.28 2.58 8.03
CA GLU A 156 -6.33 1.11 7.98
C GLU A 156 -7.33 0.63 6.93
N VAL A 157 -6.91 -0.41 6.20
CA VAL A 157 -7.76 -1.17 5.28
C VAL A 157 -7.91 -2.56 5.85
N ILE A 158 -9.15 -2.91 6.25
CA ILE A 158 -9.46 -4.20 6.87
C ILE A 158 -10.20 -5.05 5.86
N GLU A 159 -9.52 -6.05 5.31
CA GLU A 159 -10.11 -6.97 4.35
C GLU A 159 -11.12 -7.92 4.98
N ARG A 160 -12.19 -8.22 4.24
CA ARG A 160 -13.28 -9.09 4.69
C ARG A 160 -13.14 -10.53 4.21
N LYS A 161 -12.33 -10.77 3.17
CA LYS A 161 -12.18 -12.09 2.51
C LYS A 161 -10.75 -12.64 2.51
N GLY A 162 -9.80 -11.95 3.17
CA GLY A 162 -8.39 -12.39 3.26
C GLY A 162 -7.73 -12.54 1.90
N GLN A 163 -7.75 -11.47 1.11
CA GLN A 163 -7.12 -11.41 -0.21
C GLN A 163 -5.62 -11.08 -0.11
N ASP A 164 -5.16 -10.66 1.07
CA ASP A 164 -3.77 -10.28 1.37
C ASP A 164 -3.26 -9.15 0.43
N GLU A 165 -4.18 -8.32 -0.09
CA GLU A 165 -3.87 -7.14 -0.90
C GLU A 165 -3.36 -5.98 -0.03
N PHE A 166 -3.83 -5.90 1.22
CA PHE A 166 -3.44 -4.88 2.19
C PHE A 166 -2.81 -5.51 3.43
N LEU A 167 -1.62 -5.00 3.77
CA LEU A 167 -0.94 -5.28 5.03
C LEU A 167 -1.37 -4.26 6.07
N SER A 168 -1.23 -4.60 7.35
CA SER A 168 -1.47 -3.65 8.44
C SER A 168 -0.61 -2.40 8.26
N SER A 169 -1.23 -1.23 8.40
CA SER A 169 -0.53 0.01 8.15
C SER A 169 0.45 0.30 9.28
N GLU A 170 1.56 0.96 8.94
CA GLU A 170 2.65 1.27 9.88
C GLU A 170 2.86 2.78 9.96
N LYS A 171 3.49 3.21 11.06
CA LYS A 171 3.95 4.59 11.18
C LYS A 171 5.22 4.78 10.35
N GLU A 172 5.28 5.87 9.57
CA GLU A 172 6.49 6.28 8.85
C GLU A 172 7.69 6.56 9.77
#